data_AF-A0A535H104-F1
#
_entry.id   AF-A0A535H104-F1
#
_cell.length_a   1.000
_cell.length_b   1.000
_cell.length_c   1.000
_cell.angle_alpha   90.00
_cell.angle_beta   90.00
_cell.angle_gamma   90.00
#
_symmetry.space_group_name_H-M   'P 1'
#
loop_
_entity.id
_entity.type
_entity.pdbx_description
1 polymer ?
#
loop_
_entity_poly.entity_id
_entity_poly.type
_entity_poly.pdbx_seq_one_letter_code
_entity_poly.pdbx_strand_id
1 'polypeptide(L)' 'ETEVLFPYGSTRFASKAGQLAGNHFATIEEGRELLTELGRRVLYDGAQEIVFSEG' A
#
# COMPACT_ATOMS: atom_id res chain seq x y z
N GLU A 1 -14.94 7.23 -0.86
CA GLU A 1 -13.93 6.40 -1.51
C GLU A 1 -13.24 5.58 -0.45
N THR A 2 -12.95 4.31 -0.71
CA THR A 2 -12.27 3.42 0.22
C THR A 2 -10.90 3.10 -0.36
N GLU A 3 -9.85 3.44 0.38
CA GLU A 3 -8.47 3.26 -0.05
C GLU A 3 -7.77 2.30 0.91
N VAL A 4 -7.00 1.35 0.35
CA VAL A 4 -6.12 0.47 1.12
C VAL A 4 -4.69 0.92 0.89
N LEU A 5 -4.00 1.28 1.96
CA LEU A 5 -2.62 1.75 1.93
C LEU A 5 -1.69 0.69 2.53
N PHE A 6 -0.67 0.31 1.77
CA PHE A 6 0.39 -0.60 2.21
C PHE A 6 1.71 0.16 2.44
N PRO A 7 1.94 0.74 3.64
CA PRO A 7 3.17 1.46 3.92
C PRO A 7 4.37 0.50 4.05
N TYR A 8 5.45 0.77 3.31
CA TYR A 8 6.70 0.01 3.35
C TYR A 8 7.94 0.88 3.64
N GLY A 9 7.73 2.11 4.10
CA GLY A 9 8.76 3.09 4.42
C GLY A 9 8.14 4.37 4.96
N SER A 10 8.83 5.51 4.81
CA SER A 10 8.24 6.82 5.11
C SER A 10 7.02 7.05 4.21
N THR A 11 5.85 7.23 4.80
CA THR A 11 4.58 7.33 4.06
C THR A 11 3.67 8.37 4.72
N ARG A 12 2.93 9.13 3.91
CA ARG A 12 1.93 10.10 4.36
C ARG A 12 0.60 9.82 3.65
N PHE A 13 -0.44 9.56 4.42
CA PHE A 13 -1.80 9.37 3.90
C PHE A 13 -2.54 10.70 3.87
N ALA A 14 -2.78 11.27 2.69
CA ALA A 14 -3.31 12.63 2.54
C ALA A 14 -4.06 12.82 1.21
N SER A 15 -4.99 13.77 1.17
CA SER A 15 -5.66 14.26 -0.02
C SER A 15 -5.43 15.77 -0.18
N LYS A 16 -6.11 16.40 -1.16
CA LYS A 16 -6.12 17.86 -1.31
C LYS A 16 -6.62 18.60 -0.06
N ALA A 17 -7.43 17.96 0.77
CA ALA A 17 -7.97 18.55 2.00
C ALA A 17 -7.01 18.43 3.21
N GLY A 18 -5.86 17.77 3.05
CA GLY A 18 -4.88 17.55 4.12
C GLY A 18 -4.71 16.07 4.46
N GLN A 19 -4.18 15.79 5.65
CA GLN A 19 -3.92 14.43 6.11
C GLN A 19 -5.24 13.67 6.36
N LEU A 20 -5.29 12.43 5.89
CA LEU A 20 -6.43 11.55 6.08
C LEU A 20 -6.21 10.67 7.31
N ALA A 21 -7.28 10.41 8.07
CA ALA A 21 -7.26 9.41 9.11
C ALA A 21 -7.25 8.01 8.46
N GLY A 22 -6.19 7.24 8.70
CA GLY A 22 -6.10 5.83 8.31
C GLY A 22 -6.48 4.93 9.48
N ASN A 23 -7.29 3.90 9.22
CA ASN A 23 -7.58 2.85 10.19
C ASN A 23 -6.66 1.66 9.95
N HIS A 24 -5.87 1.27 10.94
CA HIS A 24 -5.10 0.02 10.89
C HIS A 24 -6.06 -1.16 11.02
N PHE A 25 -6.16 -2.01 9.99
CA PHE A 25 -7.09 -3.15 9.99
C PHE A 25 -6.44 -4.50 9.66
N ALA A 26 -5.21 -4.51 9.14
CA ALA A 26 -4.48 -5.72 8.80
C ALA A 26 -2.96 -5.52 8.93
N THR A 27 -2.27 -6.62 9.22
CA THR A 27 -0.80 -6.69 9.18
C THR A 27 -0.42 -7.78 8.17
N ILE A 28 0.54 -7.48 7.30
CA ILE A 28 1.16 -8.49 6.44
C ILE A 28 2.13 -9.28 7.31
N GLU A 29 1.93 -10.58 7.49
CA GLU A 29 2.81 -11.45 8.28
C GLU A 29 3.91 -12.10 7.43
N GLU A 30 3.61 -12.41 6.17
CA GLU A 30 4.53 -13.08 5.24
C GLU A 30 4.77 -12.23 3.99
N GLY A 31 6.00 -12.22 3.46
CA GLY A 31 6.34 -11.50 2.23
C GLY A 31 6.54 -9.98 2.38
N ARG A 32 6.60 -9.45 3.60
CA ARG A 32 6.80 -8.00 3.86
C ARG A 32 8.08 -7.45 3.25
N GLU A 33 9.12 -8.27 3.22
CA GLU A 33 10.43 -7.96 2.63
C GLU A 33 10.34 -7.66 1.12
N LEU A 34 9.32 -8.19 0.44
CA LEU A 34 9.09 -7.97 -0.98
C LEU A 34 8.44 -6.60 -1.28
N LEU A 35 7.89 -5.91 -0.27
CA LEU A 35 7.18 -4.65 -0.46
C LEU A 35 8.07 -3.53 -1.01
N THR A 36 9.37 -3.53 -0.68
CA THR A 36 10.31 -2.55 -1.22
C THR A 36 10.51 -2.75 -2.73
N GLU A 37 10.66 -4.00 -3.18
CA GLU A 37 10.79 -4.32 -4.59
C GLU A 37 9.47 -4.07 -5.35
N LEU A 38 8.33 -4.40 -4.74
CA LEU A 38 7.02 -4.05 -5.29
C LEU A 38 6.87 -2.54 -5.47
N GLY A 39 7.24 -1.76 -4.46
CA GLY A 39 7.21 -0.30 -4.51
C GLY A 39 8.08 0.28 -5.64
N ARG A 40 9.29 -0.27 -5.82
CA ARG A 40 10.20 0.10 -6.91
C ARG A 40 9.58 -0.21 -8.28
N ARG A 41 8.99 -1.39 -8.46
CA ARG A 41 8.28 -1.76 -9.71
C ARG A 41 7.10 -0.84 -9.98
N VAL A 42 6.27 -0.57 -8.97
CA VAL A 42 5.13 0.36 -9.14
C VAL A 42 5.60 1.76 -9.57
N LEU A 43 6.71 2.23 -8.99
CA LEU A 43 7.28 3.54 -9.32
C LEU A 43 7.81 3.64 -10.75
N TYR A 44 8.56 2.64 -11.21
CA TYR A 44 9.25 2.71 -12.51
C TYR A 44 8.47 2.06 -13.65
N ASP A 45 7.74 0.99 -13.36
CA ASP A 45 7.04 0.16 -14.35
C ASP A 45 5.52 0.42 -14.34
N GLY A 46 5.04 1.26 -13.41
CA GLY A 46 3.64 1.67 -13.32
C GLY A 46 2.76 0.68 -12.54
N ALA A 47 1.44 0.84 -12.67
CA ALA A 47 0.49 0.02 -11.94
C ALA A 47 0.68 -1.48 -12.24
N GLN A 48 0.74 -2.29 -11.20
CA GLN A 48 0.83 -3.75 -11.30
C GLN A 48 -0.57 -4.36 -11.18
N GLU A 49 -0.80 -5.49 -11.85
CA GLU A 49 -2.03 -6.26 -11.67
C GLU A 49 -2.08 -6.82 -10.25
N ILE A 50 -3.25 -6.71 -9.60
CA ILE A 50 -3.47 -7.20 -8.23
C ILE A 50 -4.76 -8.02 -8.17
N VAL A 51 -4.74 -9.08 -7.36
CA VAL A 51 -5.91 -9.92 -7.09
C VAL A 51 -6.08 -10.03 -5.57
N PHE A 52 -7.29 -9.82 -5.10
CA PHE A 52 -7.70 -10.14 -3.73
C PHE A 52 -8.58 -11.39 -3.79
N SER A 53 -8.23 -12.40 -3.00
CA SER A 53 -9.01 -13.62 -2.87
C SER A 53 -9.16 -13.98 -1.41
N GLU A 54 -10.33 -14.52 -1.06
CA GLU A 54 -10.53 -15.22 0.21
C GLU A 54 -10.03 -16.66 0.06
N GLY A 55 -9.46 -17.21 1.14
CA GLY A 55 -9.01 -18.60 1.20
C GLY A 55 -10.14 -19.57 1.54
#